data_AF-A0A3N4H0S0-F1
#
_entry.id   AF-A0A3N4H0S0-F1
#
_cell.length_a   1.000
_cell.length_b   1.000
_cell.length_c   1.000
_cell.angle_alpha   90.00
_cell.angle_beta   90.00
_cell.angle_gamma   90.00
#
_symmetry.space_group_name_H-M   'P 1'
#
loop_
_entity.id
_entity.type
_entity.pdbx_description
1 polymer ?
#
loop_
_entity_poly.entity_id
_entity_poly.type
_entity_poly.pdbx_seq_one_letter_code
_entity_poly.pdbx_strand_id
1 'polypeptide(L)'
;MALPRSLAIVVGMATSEIPQNPTTAAFFLQAAIAFGVSLATAVVGVFYLPIDAWQRGFLAITLLFLTSSTFTLAKVVRDRQEQTSVRARLDEARVDKLIAEHDPFSKVS
;
A
#
# COMPACT_ATOMS: atom_id res chain seq x y z
N MET A 1 -33.31 31.11 -4.90
CA MET A 1 -33.13 30.91 -3.45
C MET A 1 -31.73 30.35 -3.25
N ALA A 2 -30.77 31.20 -2.88
CA ALA A 2 -29.33 30.92 -2.97
C ALA A 2 -28.82 30.21 -1.71
N LEU A 3 -28.10 29.09 -1.88
CA LEU A 3 -27.49 28.32 -0.79
C LEU A 3 -26.44 29.18 -0.04
N PRO A 4 -26.37 29.14 1.30
CA PRO A 4 -25.39 29.90 2.06
C PRO A 4 -23.96 29.39 1.80
N ARG A 5 -23.07 30.30 1.36
CA ARG A 5 -21.67 30.02 0.97
C ARG A 5 -20.86 29.29 2.04
N SER A 6 -21.22 29.44 3.32
CA SER A 6 -20.57 28.75 4.44
C SER A 6 -20.81 27.23 4.45
N LEU A 7 -21.95 26.76 3.93
CA LEU A 7 -22.26 25.32 3.87
C LEU A 7 -21.45 24.62 2.77
N ALA A 8 -21.22 25.30 1.64
CA ALA A 8 -20.41 24.79 0.54
C ALA A 8 -18.93 24.61 0.93
N ILE A 9 -18.40 25.48 1.81
CA ILE A 9 -17.02 25.39 2.32
C ILE A 9 -16.85 24.17 3.24
N VAL A 10 -17.84 23.87 4.08
CA VAL A 10 -17.79 22.70 4.99
C VAL A 10 -17.91 21.39 4.21
N VAL A 11 -18.78 21.34 3.19
CA VAL A 11 -18.90 20.17 2.30
C VAL A 11 -17.60 19.95 1.52
N GLY A 12 -16.94 21.01 1.07
CA GLY A 12 -15.64 20.91 0.38
C GLY A 12 -14.45 20.49 1.26
N MET A 13 -14.55 20.57 2.60
CA MET A 13 -13.50 20.11 3.52
C MET A 13 -13.61 18.62 3.88
N ALA A 14 -14.77 17.99 3.69
CA ALA A 14 -14.98 16.57 4.01
C ALA A 14 -14.38 15.62 2.97
N THR A 15 -14.11 16.10 1.76
CA THR A 15 -13.45 15.36 0.67
C THR A 15 -11.96 15.71 0.61
N SER A 16 -11.23 15.39 1.68
CA SER A 16 -9.77 15.37 1.61
C SER A 16 -9.36 14.21 0.69
N GLU A 17 -9.17 14.50 -0.61
CA GLU A 17 -8.63 13.55 -1.57
C GLU A 17 -7.28 13.04 -1.04
N ILE A 18 -7.24 11.77 -0.62
CA ILE A 18 -5.98 11.11 -0.23
C ILE A 18 -5.11 11.11 -1.49
N PRO A 19 -3.97 11.85 -1.51
CA PRO A 19 -3.11 11.89 -2.69
C PRO A 19 -2.43 10.53 -2.82
N GLN A 20 -3.04 9.62 -3.57
CA GLN A 20 -2.41 8.37 -4.00
C GLN A 20 -1.49 8.72 -5.16
N ASN A 21 -0.31 9.27 -4.85
CA ASN A 21 0.71 9.51 -5.87
C ASN A 21 1.10 8.15 -6.47
N PRO A 22 0.87 7.90 -7.77
CA PRO A 22 1.25 6.64 -8.38
C PRO A 22 2.75 6.44 -8.19
N THR A 23 3.12 5.42 -7.41
CA THR A 23 4.52 5.03 -7.25
C THR A 23 5.07 4.72 -8.63
N THR A 24 5.86 5.64 -9.17
CA THR A 24 6.40 5.53 -10.53
C THR A 24 7.24 4.25 -10.61
N ALA A 25 7.12 3.49 -11.72
CA ALA A 25 7.82 2.21 -11.92
C ALA A 25 9.34 2.28 -11.64
N ALA A 26 9.94 3.46 -11.79
CA ALA A 26 11.33 3.74 -11.43
C ALA A 26 11.66 3.45 -9.94
N PHE A 27 10.79 3.84 -9.00
CA PHE A 27 11.02 3.57 -7.56
C PHE A 27 10.88 2.09 -7.22
N PHE A 28 9.98 1.37 -7.90
CA PHE A 28 9.87 -0.07 -7.76
C PHE A 28 11.12 -0.79 -8.27
N LEU A 29 11.62 -0.39 -9.43
CA LEU A 29 12.85 -0.94 -10.00
C LEU A 29 14.06 -0.67 -9.09
N GLN A 30 14.17 0.54 -8.53
CA GLN A 30 15.21 0.88 -7.57
C GLN A 30 15.15 -0.02 -6.32
N ALA A 31 13.96 -0.22 -5.75
CA ALA A 31 13.78 -1.08 -4.58
C ALA A 31 14.16 -2.54 -4.90
N ALA A 32 13.81 -3.05 -6.09
CA ALA A 32 14.18 -4.38 -6.54
C ALA A 32 15.69 -4.54 -6.70
N ILE A 33 16.37 -3.54 -7.26
CA ILE A 33 17.84 -3.52 -7.39
C ILE A 33 18.50 -3.49 -6.00
N ALA A 34 18.05 -2.61 -5.10
CA ALA A 34 18.60 -2.51 -3.75
C ALA A 34 18.45 -3.82 -2.97
N PHE A 35 17.30 -4.49 -3.10
CA PHE A 35 17.07 -5.81 -2.53
C PHE A 35 18.00 -6.88 -3.12
N GLY A 36 18.18 -6.88 -4.44
CA GLY A 36 19.11 -7.80 -5.11
C GLY A 36 20.54 -7.62 -4.61
N VAL A 37 21.00 -6.36 -4.47
CA VAL A 37 22.32 -6.03 -3.93
C VAL A 37 22.44 -6.45 -2.46
N SER A 38 21.42 -6.22 -1.62
CA SER A 38 21.47 -6.63 -0.22
C SER A 38 21.51 -8.15 -0.06
N LEU A 39 20.72 -8.88 -0.85
CA LEU A 39 20.70 -10.34 -0.83
C LEU A 39 22.04 -10.91 -1.30
N ALA A 40 22.60 -10.39 -2.39
CA ALA A 40 23.91 -10.79 -2.89
C ALA A 40 25.00 -10.52 -1.84
N THR A 41 24.97 -9.36 -1.20
CA THR A 41 25.94 -9.01 -0.13
C THR A 41 25.83 -9.97 1.06
N ALA A 42 24.61 -10.31 1.49
CA ALA A 42 24.41 -11.26 2.57
C ALA A 42 24.93 -12.67 2.21
N VAL A 43 24.66 -13.14 0.99
CA VAL A 43 25.17 -14.42 0.49
C VAL A 43 26.70 -14.42 0.43
N VAL A 44 27.31 -13.37 -0.11
CA VAL A 44 28.78 -13.21 -0.14
C VAL A 44 29.36 -13.22 1.29
N GLY A 45 28.71 -12.54 2.24
CA GLY A 45 29.12 -12.57 3.65
C GLY A 45 29.08 -13.97 4.26
N VAL A 46 28.08 -14.79 3.93
CA VAL A 46 28.01 -16.20 4.36
C VAL A 46 29.11 -17.04 3.71
N PHE A 47 29.50 -16.75 2.46
CA PHE A 47 30.60 -17.44 1.79
C PHE A 47 31.99 -17.07 2.34
N TYR A 48 32.19 -15.82 2.77
CA TYR A 48 33.46 -15.34 3.30
C TYR A 48 33.73 -15.80 4.75
N LEU A 49 32.73 -16.38 5.42
CA LEU A 49 32.87 -16.89 6.78
C LEU A 49 33.70 -18.19 6.79
N PRO A 50 34.82 -18.27 7.53
CA PRO A 50 35.62 -19.48 7.66
C PRO A 50 34.98 -20.44 8.67
N ILE A 51 33.85 -21.03 8.28
CA ILE A 51 33.10 -22.01 9.06
C ILE A 51 33.01 -23.34 8.31
N ASP A 52 32.67 -24.39 9.03
CA ASP A 52 32.48 -25.72 8.46
C ASP A 52 31.28 -25.73 7.47
N ALA A 53 31.40 -26.55 6.44
CA ALA A 53 30.50 -26.57 5.29
C ALA A 53 29.04 -26.85 5.70
N TRP A 54 28.85 -27.63 6.77
CA TRP A 54 27.53 -27.96 7.28
C TRP A 54 26.82 -26.73 7.88
N GLN A 55 27.48 -25.98 8.75
CA GLN A 55 26.95 -24.75 9.36
C GLN A 55 26.71 -23.69 8.29
N ARG A 56 27.59 -23.59 7.28
CA ARG A 56 27.38 -22.69 6.14
C ARG A 56 26.12 -23.02 5.36
N GLY A 57 25.86 -24.32 5.15
CA GLY A 57 24.63 -24.80 4.55
C GLY A 57 23.41 -24.31 5.32
N PHE A 58 23.36 -24.58 6.63
CA PHE A 58 22.25 -24.15 7.51
C PHE A 58 22.01 -22.64 7.46
N LEU A 59 23.06 -21.82 7.54
CA LEU A 59 22.92 -20.37 7.44
C LEU A 59 22.40 -19.92 6.06
N ALA A 60 22.87 -20.56 4.98
CA ALA A 60 22.42 -20.23 3.63
C ALA A 60 20.92 -20.54 3.42
N ILE A 61 20.46 -21.75 3.78
CA ILE A 61 19.04 -22.10 3.66
C ILE A 61 18.15 -21.26 4.60
N THR A 62 18.58 -20.99 5.84
CA THR A 62 17.86 -20.10 6.76
C THR A 62 17.75 -18.69 6.18
N LEU A 63 18.84 -18.12 5.65
CA LEU A 63 18.85 -16.79 5.02
C LEU A 63 17.88 -16.72 3.82
N LEU A 64 17.92 -17.72 2.93
CA LEU A 64 17.05 -17.79 1.76
C LEU A 64 15.57 -17.93 2.14
N PHE A 65 15.27 -18.82 3.09
CA PHE A 65 13.90 -19.04 3.56
C PHE A 65 13.34 -17.81 4.28
N LEU A 66 14.13 -17.20 5.16
CA LEU A 66 13.76 -15.99 5.89
C LEU A 66 13.46 -14.84 4.93
N THR A 67 14.34 -14.60 3.95
CA THR A 67 14.17 -13.53 2.96
C THR A 67 12.90 -13.74 2.13
N SER A 68 12.63 -14.96 1.67
CA SER A 68 11.42 -15.29 0.90
C SER A 68 10.14 -15.05 1.71
N SER A 69 10.14 -15.45 2.98
CA SER A 69 9.01 -15.24 3.91
C SER A 69 8.77 -13.75 4.17
N THR A 70 9.82 -12.98 4.46
CA THR A 70 9.71 -11.53 4.69
C THR A 70 9.19 -10.80 3.46
N PHE A 71 9.61 -11.19 2.25
CA PHE A 71 9.10 -10.60 1.02
C PHE A 71 7.62 -10.90 0.78
N THR A 72 7.18 -12.13 1.08
CA THR A 72 5.76 -12.50 1.01
C THR A 72 4.94 -11.68 2.00
N LEU A 73 5.43 -11.52 3.23
CA LEU A 73 4.79 -10.67 4.23
C LEU A 73 4.72 -9.21 3.76
N ALA A 74 5.79 -8.68 3.17
CA ALA A 74 5.83 -7.33 2.63
C ALA A 74 4.80 -7.11 1.50
N LYS A 75 4.63 -8.10 0.61
CA LYS A 75 3.55 -8.08 -0.40
C LYS A 75 2.18 -8.01 0.26
N VAL A 76 1.89 -8.89 1.22
CA VAL A 76 0.59 -8.89 1.93
C VAL A 76 0.31 -7.54 2.60
N VAL A 77 1.33 -6.90 3.17
CA VAL A 77 1.21 -5.55 3.76
C VAL A 77 0.88 -4.50 2.70
N ARG A 78 1.57 -4.51 1.56
CA ARG A 78 1.30 -3.60 0.45
C ARG A 78 -0.09 -3.81 -0.15
N ASP A 79 -0.47 -5.06 -0.40
CA ASP A 79 -1.78 -5.42 -0.94
C ASP A 79 -2.92 -4.92 -0.03
N ARG A 80 -2.72 -4.94 1.29
CA ARG A 80 -3.68 -4.37 2.26
C ARG A 80 -3.81 -2.85 2.15
N GLN A 81 -2.71 -2.14 1.91
CA GLN A 81 -2.74 -0.68 1.72
C GLN A 81 -3.50 -0.33 0.43
N GLU A 82 -3.25 -1.08 -0.65
CA GLU A 82 -3.96 -0.92 -1.91
C GLU A 82 -5.47 -1.21 -1.75
N GLN A 83 -5.86 -2.30 -1.09
CA GLN A 83 -7.29 -2.59 -0.84
C GLN A 83 -7.99 -1.53 0.03
N THR A 84 -7.30 -0.98 1.03
CA THR A 84 -7.86 0.07 1.89
C THR A 84 -8.17 1.33 1.07
N SER A 85 -7.29 1.70 0.15
CA SER A 85 -7.49 2.85 -0.73
C SER A 85 -8.66 2.67 -1.73
N VAL A 86 -8.85 1.46 -2.25
CA VAL A 86 -9.93 1.13 -3.19
C VAL A 86 -11.29 1.10 -2.49
N ARG A 87 -11.36 0.56 -1.27
CA ARG A 87 -12.58 0.53 -0.45
C ARG A 87 -13.09 1.94 -0.15
N ALA A 88 -12.19 2.86 0.21
CA ALA A 88 -12.55 4.25 0.49
C ALA A 88 -13.22 4.96 -0.70
N ARG A 89 -12.75 4.73 -1.93
CA ARG A 89 -13.37 5.30 -3.14
C ARG A 89 -14.73 4.68 -3.48
N LEU A 90 -14.90 3.39 -3.19
CA LEU A 90 -16.17 2.71 -3.40
C LEU A 90 -17.22 3.15 -2.38
N ASP A 91 -16.80 3.37 -1.13
CA ASP A 91 -17.66 3.90 -0.08
C ASP A 91 -18.11 5.32 -0.41
N GLU A 92 -17.22 6.20 -0.90
CA GLU A 92 -17.59 7.54 -1.36
C GLU A 92 -18.60 7.49 -2.52
N ALA A 93 -18.31 6.75 -3.59
CA ALA A 93 -19.23 6.63 -4.73
C ALA A 93 -20.58 5.98 -4.37
N ARG A 94 -20.58 5.05 -3.40
CA ARG A 94 -21.80 4.40 -2.90
C ARG A 94 -22.60 5.35 -2.01
N VAL A 95 -21.95 6.14 -1.17
CA VAL A 95 -22.56 7.20 -0.35
C VAL A 95 -23.15 8.27 -1.25
N ASP A 96 -22.45 8.71 -2.28
CA ASP A 96 -22.97 9.67 -3.27
C ASP A 96 -24.24 9.15 -3.96
N LYS A 97 -24.28 7.86 -4.33
CA LYS A 97 -25.50 7.24 -4.86
C LYS A 97 -26.64 7.22 -3.85
N LEU A 98 -26.37 6.86 -2.60
CA LEU A 98 -27.38 6.83 -1.54
C LEU A 98 -27.94 8.24 -1.26
N ILE A 99 -27.09 9.26 -1.30
CA ILE A 99 -27.48 10.68 -1.15
C ILE A 99 -28.27 11.17 -2.39
N ALA A 100 -27.90 10.75 -3.60
CA ALA A 100 -28.61 11.13 -4.83
C ALA A 100 -29.98 10.43 -4.98
N GLU A 101 -30.12 9.21 -4.45
CA GLU A 101 -31.35 8.43 -4.55
C GLU A 101 -32.33 8.71 -3.39
N HIS A 102 -31.83 9.18 -2.24
CA HIS A 102 -32.63 9.80 -1.18
C HIS A 102 -32.57 11.32 -1.27
N ASP A 103 -33.44 11.94 -2.09
CA ASP A 103 -33.72 13.38 -2.04
C ASP A 103 -34.98 13.64 -1.18
N PRO A 104 -34.83 13.86 0.15
CA PRO A 104 -35.94 14.04 1.08
C PRO A 104 -36.70 15.38 0.91
N PHE A 105 -36.30 16.26 0.00
CA PHE A 105 -36.91 17.59 -0.16
C PHE A 105 -38.05 17.66 -1.20
N SER A 106 -38.34 16.57 -1.94
CA SER A 106 -39.48 16.55 -2.88
C SER A 106 -40.82 16.13 -2.26
N LYS A 107 -40.83 15.59 -1.03
CA LYS A 107 -42.05 15.08 -0.37
C LYS A 107 -42.72 16.05 0.63
N VAL A 108 -42.20 17.27 0.77
CA VAL A 108 -42.85 18.33 1.54
C VAL A 108 -42.89 19.62 0.73
N SER A 109 -43.65 19.61 -0.36
CA SER A 109 -44.41 20.76 -0.85
C SER A 109 -45.57 20.30 -1.72
#